data_AF-A0A0Q8J4Q4-F1
#
_entry.id   AF-A0A0Q8J4Q4-F1
#
_cell.length_a   1.000
_cell.length_b   1.000
_cell.length_c   1.000
_cell.angle_alpha   90.00
_cell.angle_beta   90.00
_cell.angle_gamma   90.00
#
_symmetry.space_group_name_H-M   'P 1'
#
loop_
_entity.id
_entity.type
_entity.pdbx_description
1 polymer ?
#
loop_
_entity_poly.entity_id
_entity_poly.type
_entity_poly.pdbx_seq_one_letter_code
_entity_poly.pdbx_strand_id
1 'polypeptide(L)'
;MDRQKSVFHDFGRQGATPQQLDILARAIGSSPKLNRELTAVIETGDVTQLGYLPADSTAGGTYDSTHRTLNLKAALLNGAPTQAVLDRLAATTGHEVSHAMQRADAYAASVRFVADVQRLAQTGDSRRDYTTLVDGKIQTDRRQETLAELNGLNTIADRMQHAGNEVTAESLARRASGYASCVSGRPPAFDPDIRFDATSKTIPVDAHNIEAVARCFYDIPRPTSEYRYESASHALSVIAQKEFEARKLDPDHPRMGAEIDFKALGLDREKLRQQEFDLGPHRDGPFYLIDSSDPQRRPLEIEHTSKARENKSHLTSATTMKDEAHPDNALYRQSVQAVGALDREAGKSFDADSERLAASITLLAKENGLSRVDHVVLSRGGDRLNPGEHVFVVQGELNDPANLRAHMSTLQAITTPVETSFQKAETLNETRTAEQLHRQQQQEASQSQETTKLTHMR
;
A
#
# COMPACT_ATOMS: atom_id res chain seq x y z
N MET A 1 -0.10 -2.35 27.44
CA MET A 1 -0.54 -3.66 26.92
C MET A 1 0.37 -3.98 25.74
N ASP A 2 1.00 -5.14 25.79
CA ASP A 2 2.04 -5.60 24.86
C ASP A 2 1.43 -5.75 23.44
N ARG A 3 1.72 -4.84 22.50
CA ARG A 3 1.09 -4.82 21.15
C ARG A 3 1.34 -6.11 20.38
N GLN A 4 2.47 -6.77 20.63
CA GLN A 4 2.76 -8.08 20.03
C GLN A 4 1.72 -9.13 20.45
N LYS A 5 1.21 -9.08 21.70
CA LYS A 5 0.13 -9.97 22.14
C LYS A 5 -1.22 -9.64 21.52
N SER A 6 -1.47 -8.42 21.02
CA SER A 6 -2.77 -8.09 20.40
C SER A 6 -2.89 -8.66 18.99
N VAL A 7 -1.86 -8.54 18.14
CA VAL A 7 -1.97 -8.95 16.73
C VAL A 7 -2.21 -10.47 16.58
N PHE A 8 -1.47 -11.32 17.30
CA PHE A 8 -1.70 -12.78 17.26
C PHE A 8 -2.99 -13.21 17.94
N HIS A 9 -3.39 -12.50 18.99
CA HIS A 9 -4.66 -12.77 19.68
C HIS A 9 -5.86 -12.43 18.79
N ASP A 10 -5.80 -11.31 18.09
CA ASP A 10 -6.85 -10.88 17.16
C ASP A 10 -6.93 -11.82 15.95
N PHE A 11 -5.79 -12.33 15.46
CA PHE A 11 -5.78 -13.39 14.45
C PHE A 11 -6.48 -14.67 14.93
N GLY A 12 -6.27 -15.05 16.21
CA GLY A 12 -7.02 -16.13 16.84
C GLY A 12 -8.53 -15.89 16.87
N ARG A 13 -8.95 -14.67 17.20
CA ARG A 13 -10.37 -14.27 17.18
C ARG A 13 -10.98 -14.25 15.77
N GLN A 14 -10.17 -14.01 14.74
CA GLN A 14 -10.55 -14.09 13.33
C GLN A 14 -10.65 -15.54 12.80
N GLY A 15 -10.48 -16.54 13.67
CA GLY A 15 -10.69 -17.94 13.33
C GLY A 15 -9.42 -18.76 13.14
N ALA A 16 -8.23 -18.20 13.42
CA ALA A 16 -7.01 -19.00 13.48
C ALA A 16 -7.05 -19.97 14.66
N THR A 17 -6.84 -21.26 14.38
CA THR A 17 -6.86 -22.32 15.39
C THR A 17 -5.62 -22.23 16.30
N PRO A 18 -5.68 -22.79 17.52
CA PRO A 18 -4.51 -22.87 18.40
C PRO A 18 -3.31 -23.57 17.76
N GLN A 19 -3.54 -24.57 16.90
CA GLN A 19 -2.48 -25.24 16.15
C GLN A 19 -1.82 -24.32 15.12
N GLN A 20 -2.61 -23.54 14.38
CA GLN A 20 -2.07 -22.56 13.41
C GLN A 20 -1.25 -21.47 14.11
N LEU A 21 -1.74 -21.00 15.26
CA LEU A 21 -1.00 -20.03 16.09
C LEU A 21 0.30 -20.63 16.64
N ASP A 22 0.31 -21.90 17.08
CA ASP A 22 1.52 -22.59 17.53
C ASP A 22 2.54 -22.75 16.39
N ILE A 23 2.10 -23.13 15.18
CA ILE A 23 2.98 -23.27 14.00
C ILE A 23 3.61 -21.92 13.63
N LEU A 24 2.80 -20.85 13.61
CA LEU A 24 3.28 -19.50 13.35
C LEU A 24 4.28 -19.04 14.42
N ALA A 25 3.94 -19.22 15.70
CA ALA A 25 4.82 -18.88 16.82
C ALA A 25 6.13 -19.65 16.76
N ARG A 26 6.11 -20.94 16.39
CA ARG A 26 7.34 -21.74 16.18
C ARG A 26 8.17 -21.21 15.03
N ALA A 27 7.55 -20.85 13.91
CA ALA A 27 8.27 -20.32 12.75
C ALA A 27 8.97 -18.99 13.07
N ILE A 28 8.27 -18.08 13.75
CA ILE A 28 8.83 -16.80 14.20
C ILE A 28 9.90 -17.03 15.27
N GLY A 29 9.60 -17.80 16.31
CA GLY A 29 10.49 -18.03 17.45
C GLY A 29 11.77 -18.79 17.11
N SER A 30 11.79 -19.55 16.01
CA SER A 30 13.02 -20.22 15.54
C SER A 30 13.91 -19.34 14.66
N SER A 31 13.54 -18.08 14.41
CA SER A 31 14.38 -17.06 13.77
C SER A 31 14.45 -15.80 14.63
N PRO A 32 15.53 -15.59 15.40
CA PRO A 32 15.76 -14.33 16.10
C PRO A 32 15.67 -13.10 15.19
N LYS A 33 16.11 -13.20 13.93
CA LYS A 33 15.96 -12.15 12.93
C LYS A 33 14.49 -11.83 12.65
N LEU A 34 13.69 -12.82 12.24
CA LEU A 34 12.27 -12.61 11.92
C LEU A 34 11.50 -12.08 13.12
N ASN A 35 11.76 -12.62 14.31
CA ASN A 35 11.11 -12.15 15.52
C ASN A 35 11.39 -10.66 15.77
N ARG A 36 12.64 -10.21 15.63
CA ARG A 36 13.00 -8.79 15.78
C ARG A 36 12.34 -7.92 14.72
N GLU A 37 12.40 -8.31 13.45
CA GLU A 37 11.83 -7.53 12.34
C GLU A 37 10.31 -7.42 12.43
N LEU A 38 9.62 -8.54 12.69
CA LEU A 38 8.17 -8.55 12.87
C LEU A 38 7.74 -7.71 14.08
N THR A 39 8.48 -7.80 15.19
CA THR A 39 8.22 -6.96 16.37
C THR A 39 8.38 -5.48 16.03
N ALA A 40 9.45 -5.11 15.31
CA ALA A 40 9.70 -3.72 14.93
C ALA A 40 8.57 -3.15 14.07
N VAL A 41 8.11 -3.87 13.04
CA VAL A 41 7.01 -3.37 12.17
C VAL A 41 5.65 -3.34 12.90
N ILE A 42 5.44 -4.18 13.92
CA ILE A 42 4.26 -4.09 14.79
C ILE A 42 4.35 -2.86 15.71
N GLU A 43 5.53 -2.58 16.25
CA GLU A 43 5.76 -1.43 17.14
C GLU A 43 5.61 -0.09 16.41
N THR A 44 6.12 0.01 15.18
CA THR A 44 5.94 1.20 14.32
C THR A 44 4.52 1.32 13.77
N GLY A 45 3.69 0.28 13.89
CA GLY A 45 2.34 0.25 13.35
C GLY A 45 2.29 0.06 11.84
N ASP A 46 3.37 -0.45 11.24
CA ASP A 46 3.42 -0.88 9.83
C ASP A 46 2.81 -2.28 9.65
N VAL A 47 2.66 -3.07 10.72
CA VAL A 47 1.80 -4.25 10.77
C VAL A 47 0.84 -4.12 11.95
N THR A 48 -0.44 -4.00 11.67
CA THR A 48 -1.49 -3.92 12.70
C THR A 48 -2.29 -5.21 12.80
N GLN A 49 -2.28 -6.03 11.74
CA GLN A 49 -3.13 -7.21 11.63
C GLN A 49 -2.42 -8.36 10.94
N LEU A 50 -2.83 -9.58 11.30
CA LEU A 50 -2.55 -10.79 10.54
C LEU A 50 -3.86 -11.28 9.91
N GLY A 51 -3.78 -11.84 8.72
CA GLY A 51 -4.94 -12.32 7.99
C GLY A 51 -4.68 -13.56 7.16
N TYR A 52 -5.74 -14.06 6.54
CA TYR A 52 -5.66 -15.15 5.58
C TYR A 52 -5.78 -14.64 4.15
N LEU A 53 -5.00 -15.24 3.26
CA LEU A 53 -5.24 -15.08 1.83
C LEU A 53 -6.52 -15.80 1.39
N PRO A 54 -7.21 -15.30 0.34
CA PRO A 54 -8.23 -16.05 -0.37
C PRO A 54 -7.73 -17.44 -0.80
N ALA A 55 -8.62 -18.43 -0.81
CA ALA A 55 -8.26 -19.83 -1.03
C ALA A 55 -7.65 -20.10 -2.43
N ASP A 56 -8.07 -19.32 -3.43
CA ASP A 56 -7.62 -19.37 -4.82
C ASP A 56 -6.33 -18.57 -5.07
N SER A 57 -5.82 -17.84 -4.07
CA SER A 57 -4.57 -17.10 -4.19
C SER A 57 -3.40 -18.04 -4.51
N THR A 58 -2.59 -17.67 -5.49
CA THR A 58 -1.37 -18.39 -5.88
C THR A 58 -0.18 -18.04 -4.98
N ALA A 59 -0.24 -16.92 -4.26
CA ALA A 59 0.83 -16.44 -3.38
C ALA A 59 0.92 -17.27 -2.08
N GLY A 60 2.10 -17.28 -1.47
CA GLY A 60 2.33 -17.87 -0.14
C GLY A 60 1.88 -16.94 0.99
N GLY A 61 2.12 -15.65 0.81
CA GLY A 61 1.69 -14.56 1.69
C GLY A 61 1.52 -13.30 0.85
N THR A 62 0.91 -12.26 1.44
CA THR A 62 0.94 -10.89 0.91
C THR A 62 0.98 -9.90 2.06
N TYR A 63 1.58 -8.74 1.81
CA TYR A 63 1.44 -7.59 2.66
C TYR A 63 0.49 -6.55 2.04
N ASP A 64 -0.61 -6.26 2.74
CA ASP A 64 -1.53 -5.18 2.39
C ASP A 64 -1.05 -3.88 3.04
N SER A 65 -0.43 -3.01 2.24
CA SER A 65 0.09 -1.73 2.72
C SER A 65 -0.98 -0.71 3.15
N THR A 66 -2.22 -0.86 2.66
CA THR A 66 -3.35 0.03 2.98
C THR A 66 -3.89 -0.32 4.36
N HIS A 67 -4.25 -1.59 4.55
CA HIS A 67 -4.81 -2.06 5.82
C HIS A 67 -3.74 -2.47 6.84
N ARG A 68 -2.46 -2.45 6.43
CA ARG A 68 -1.28 -2.85 7.22
C ARG A 68 -1.42 -4.28 7.75
N THR A 69 -1.92 -5.14 6.89
CA THR A 69 -2.23 -6.54 7.19
C THR A 69 -1.23 -7.46 6.51
N LEU A 70 -0.58 -8.31 7.30
CA LEU A 70 0.24 -9.40 6.76
C LEU A 70 -0.64 -10.64 6.62
N ASN A 71 -0.92 -11.04 5.38
CA ASN A 71 -1.78 -12.15 5.04
C ASN A 71 -0.95 -13.39 4.72
N LEU A 72 -1.36 -14.54 5.23
CA LEU A 72 -0.70 -15.82 4.99
C LEU A 72 -1.68 -16.81 4.36
N LYS A 73 -1.19 -17.64 3.44
CA LYS A 73 -1.99 -18.74 2.92
C LYS A 73 -2.24 -19.76 4.03
N ALA A 74 -3.50 -20.09 4.29
CA ALA A 74 -3.88 -21.02 5.36
C ALA A 74 -3.15 -22.37 5.26
N ALA A 75 -2.86 -22.85 4.05
CA ALA A 75 -2.12 -24.09 3.82
C ALA A 75 -0.69 -24.08 4.41
N LEU A 76 -0.07 -22.91 4.60
CA LEU A 76 1.25 -22.80 5.27
C LEU A 76 1.17 -22.99 6.79
N LEU A 77 -0.02 -22.79 7.36
CA LEU A 77 -0.28 -22.87 8.80
C LEU A 77 -0.91 -24.20 9.21
N ASN A 78 -1.13 -25.10 8.26
CA ASN A 78 -1.78 -26.39 8.49
C ASN A 78 -0.75 -27.54 8.47
N GLY A 79 -1.03 -28.60 9.23
CA GLY A 79 -0.23 -29.83 9.23
C GLY A 79 0.82 -29.89 10.35
N ALA A 80 1.78 -30.81 10.21
CA ALA A 80 2.85 -30.97 11.19
C ALA A 80 3.94 -29.90 10.97
N PRO A 81 4.50 -29.29 12.04
CA PRO A 81 5.57 -28.29 11.95
C PRO A 81 6.93 -28.93 11.61
N THR A 82 7.02 -29.56 10.45
CA THR A 82 8.28 -30.11 9.93
C THR A 82 9.27 -29.00 9.62
N GLN A 83 10.56 -29.35 9.51
CA GLN A 83 11.61 -28.39 9.16
C GLN A 83 11.26 -27.60 7.89
N ALA A 84 10.84 -28.28 6.82
CA ALA A 84 10.49 -27.67 5.55
C ALA A 84 9.27 -26.74 5.65
N VAL A 85 8.26 -27.11 6.45
CA VAL A 85 7.07 -26.26 6.68
C VAL A 85 7.47 -24.98 7.41
N LEU A 86 8.25 -25.09 8.49
CA LEU A 86 8.65 -23.92 9.27
C LEU A 86 9.61 -23.02 8.49
N ASP A 87 10.45 -23.58 7.62
CA ASP A 87 11.33 -22.82 6.73
C ASP A 87 10.56 -22.01 5.71
N ARG A 88 9.63 -22.66 5.00
CA ARG A 88 8.78 -21.98 4.03
C ARG A 88 7.95 -20.90 4.70
N LEU A 89 7.33 -21.20 5.84
CA LEU A 89 6.52 -20.23 6.58
C LEU A 89 7.34 -19.04 7.06
N ALA A 90 8.53 -19.28 7.63
CA ALA A 90 9.38 -18.19 8.10
C ALA A 90 9.96 -17.37 6.94
N ALA A 91 10.36 -18.00 5.83
CA ALA A 91 10.83 -17.31 4.64
C ALA A 91 9.72 -16.43 4.04
N THR A 92 8.50 -16.96 3.86
CA THR A 92 7.35 -16.19 3.40
C THR A 92 7.02 -15.05 4.36
N THR A 93 6.95 -15.30 5.67
CA THR A 93 6.67 -14.24 6.64
C THR A 93 7.77 -13.16 6.63
N GLY A 94 9.04 -13.56 6.52
CA GLY A 94 10.16 -12.63 6.38
C GLY A 94 10.09 -11.80 5.10
N HIS A 95 9.65 -12.39 3.98
CA HIS A 95 9.38 -11.68 2.74
C HIS A 95 8.31 -10.60 2.96
N GLU A 96 7.15 -10.96 3.51
CA GLU A 96 6.06 -9.98 3.75
C GLU A 96 6.42 -8.89 4.77
N VAL A 97 7.18 -9.24 5.82
CA VAL A 97 7.70 -8.26 6.78
C VAL A 97 8.64 -7.25 6.10
N SER A 98 9.42 -7.69 5.10
CA SER A 98 10.28 -6.78 4.33
C SER A 98 9.46 -5.73 3.57
N HIS A 99 8.29 -6.08 3.04
CA HIS A 99 7.39 -5.10 2.44
C HIS A 99 6.85 -4.11 3.46
N ALA A 100 6.49 -4.58 4.67
CA ALA A 100 6.07 -3.69 5.75
C ALA A 100 7.19 -2.72 6.18
N MET A 101 8.43 -3.20 6.29
CA MET A 101 9.61 -2.36 6.58
C MET A 101 9.84 -1.29 5.50
N GLN A 102 9.50 -1.59 4.25
CA GLN A 102 9.67 -0.71 3.09
C GLN A 102 8.46 0.17 2.79
N ARG A 103 7.36 0.05 3.57
CA ARG A 103 6.07 0.67 3.27
C ARG A 103 6.16 2.18 3.07
N ALA A 104 6.85 2.88 3.97
CA ALA A 104 6.98 4.34 3.90
C ALA A 104 7.69 4.79 2.61
N ASP A 105 8.78 4.09 2.24
CA ASP A 105 9.53 4.39 1.02
C ASP A 105 8.72 4.05 -0.25
N ALA A 106 8.00 2.92 -0.23
CA ALA A 106 7.10 2.50 -1.32
C ALA A 106 5.96 3.50 -1.56
N TYR A 107 5.37 3.99 -0.47
CA TYR A 107 4.34 5.03 -0.52
C TYR A 107 4.91 6.33 -1.08
N ALA A 108 6.05 6.78 -0.57
CA ALA A 108 6.70 8.01 -1.04
C ALA A 108 7.09 7.92 -2.53
N ALA A 109 7.54 6.75 -3.00
CA ALA A 109 7.83 6.51 -4.41
C ALA A 109 6.56 6.57 -5.28
N SER A 110 5.46 5.96 -4.81
CA SER A 110 4.16 6.02 -5.50
C SER A 110 3.62 7.44 -5.62
N VAL A 111 3.69 8.23 -4.54
CA VAL A 111 3.28 9.65 -4.54
C VAL A 111 4.10 10.46 -5.54
N ARG A 112 5.43 10.31 -5.55
CA ARG A 112 6.29 10.99 -6.53
C ARG A 112 5.95 10.59 -7.96
N PHE A 113 5.78 9.29 -8.21
CA PHE A 113 5.41 8.78 -9.52
C PHE A 113 4.09 9.41 -10.03
N VAL A 114 3.04 9.43 -9.21
CA VAL A 114 1.76 10.05 -9.59
C VAL A 114 1.91 11.54 -9.88
N ALA A 115 2.67 12.27 -9.04
CA ALA A 115 2.91 13.70 -9.24
C ALA A 115 3.71 13.98 -10.52
N ASP A 116 4.72 13.16 -10.82
CA ASP A 116 5.55 13.29 -12.02
C ASP A 116 4.76 13.00 -13.29
N VAL A 117 3.94 11.95 -13.25
CA VAL A 117 2.99 11.60 -14.33
C VAL A 117 2.01 12.74 -14.56
N GLN A 118 1.41 13.29 -13.49
CA GLN A 118 0.47 14.41 -13.62
C GLN A 118 1.15 15.65 -14.22
N ARG A 119 2.37 15.98 -13.77
CA ARG A 119 3.13 17.09 -14.34
C ARG A 119 3.38 16.90 -15.82
N LEU A 120 3.81 15.70 -16.24
CA LEU A 120 4.06 15.40 -17.65
C LEU A 120 2.76 15.43 -18.48
N ALA A 121 1.67 14.87 -17.96
CA ALA A 121 0.35 14.87 -18.58
C ALA A 121 -0.18 16.29 -18.83
N GLN A 122 0.19 17.25 -17.98
CA GLN A 122 -0.26 18.65 -18.09
C GLN A 122 0.76 19.56 -18.81
N THR A 123 1.82 18.99 -19.38
CA THR A 123 2.75 19.77 -20.21
C THR A 123 2.13 20.13 -21.55
N GLY A 124 2.60 21.23 -22.15
CA GLY A 124 2.30 21.56 -23.55
C GLY A 124 3.09 20.73 -24.57
N ASP A 125 3.81 19.70 -24.15
CA ASP A 125 4.50 18.78 -25.06
C ASP A 125 3.46 17.88 -25.72
N SER A 126 3.48 17.78 -27.06
CA SER A 126 2.57 16.92 -27.80
C SER A 126 2.92 15.44 -27.72
N ARG A 127 4.18 15.09 -27.38
CA ARG A 127 4.72 13.72 -27.39
C ARG A 127 4.89 13.04 -26.02
N ARG A 128 4.70 13.77 -24.91
CA ARG A 128 4.67 13.29 -23.50
C ARG A 128 5.29 11.90 -23.32
N ASP A 129 6.62 11.85 -23.24
CA ASP A 129 7.38 10.61 -23.13
C ASP A 129 7.48 10.14 -21.67
N TYR A 130 6.74 9.08 -21.34
CA TYR A 130 6.67 8.51 -20.00
C TYR A 130 7.75 7.45 -19.72
N THR A 131 8.64 7.16 -20.67
CA THR A 131 9.60 6.05 -20.58
C THR A 131 10.39 6.05 -19.27
N THR A 132 10.99 7.20 -18.91
CA THR A 132 11.79 7.31 -17.68
C THR A 132 10.94 7.13 -16.41
N LEU A 133 9.70 7.59 -16.41
CA LEU A 133 8.80 7.45 -15.26
C LEU A 133 8.38 5.99 -15.06
N VAL A 134 8.09 5.29 -16.15
CA VAL A 134 7.73 3.87 -16.11
C VAL A 134 8.94 3.00 -15.76
N ASP A 135 10.13 3.29 -16.29
CA ASP A 135 11.37 2.61 -15.86
C ASP A 135 11.57 2.79 -14.36
N GLY A 136 11.50 4.03 -13.85
CA GLY A 136 11.64 4.31 -12.42
C GLY A 136 10.68 3.51 -11.54
N LYS A 137 9.42 3.32 -11.98
CA LYS A 137 8.45 2.48 -11.28
C LYS A 137 8.86 1.00 -11.31
N ILE A 138 9.19 0.46 -12.49
CA ILE A 138 9.64 -0.93 -12.64
C ILE A 138 10.89 -1.21 -11.79
N GLN A 139 11.86 -0.31 -11.77
CA GLN A 139 13.09 -0.48 -10.98
C GLN A 139 12.82 -0.40 -9.47
N THR A 140 11.87 0.44 -9.05
CA THR A 140 11.45 0.53 -7.64
C THR A 140 10.85 -0.80 -7.18
N ASP A 141 9.89 -1.33 -7.94
CA ASP A 141 9.22 -2.60 -7.61
C ASP A 141 10.21 -3.76 -7.66
N ARG A 142 11.06 -3.81 -8.71
CA ARG A 142 12.15 -4.78 -8.84
C ARG A 142 13.04 -4.82 -7.62
N ARG A 143 13.42 -3.65 -7.11
CA ARG A 143 14.25 -3.55 -5.90
C ARG A 143 13.50 -4.05 -4.67
N GLN A 144 12.23 -3.68 -4.49
CA GLN A 144 11.45 -4.05 -3.30
C GLN A 144 11.23 -5.57 -3.19
N GLU A 145 10.79 -6.19 -4.28
CA GLU A 145 10.62 -7.64 -4.40
C GLU A 145 11.92 -8.40 -4.13
N THR A 146 13.05 -7.88 -4.65
CA THR A 146 14.36 -8.48 -4.42
C THR A 146 14.81 -8.37 -2.97
N LEU A 147 14.61 -7.21 -2.34
CA LEU A 147 14.90 -7.04 -0.92
C LEU A 147 14.04 -7.96 -0.05
N ALA A 148 12.78 -8.19 -0.43
CA ALA A 148 11.90 -9.14 0.24
C ALA A 148 12.36 -10.59 0.08
N GLU A 149 12.76 -11.01 -1.12
CA GLU A 149 13.29 -12.36 -1.37
C GLU A 149 14.60 -12.61 -0.60
N LEU A 150 15.54 -11.65 -0.63
CA LEU A 150 16.75 -11.70 0.19
C LEU A 150 16.43 -11.80 1.68
N ASN A 151 15.42 -11.05 2.16
CA ASN A 151 15.00 -11.10 3.56
C ASN A 151 14.46 -12.49 3.94
N GLY A 152 13.66 -13.11 3.07
CA GLY A 152 13.14 -14.47 3.25
C GLY A 152 14.25 -15.52 3.28
N LEU A 153 15.19 -15.47 2.34
CA LEU A 153 16.34 -16.40 2.30
C LEU A 153 17.23 -16.28 3.55
N ASN A 154 17.57 -15.05 3.94
CA ASN A 154 18.37 -14.81 5.14
C ASN A 154 17.62 -15.15 6.44
N THR A 155 16.29 -15.17 6.40
CA THR A 155 15.48 -15.70 7.52
C THR A 155 15.67 -17.20 7.68
N ILE A 156 15.79 -17.99 6.60
CA ILE A 156 16.19 -19.40 6.72
C ILE A 156 17.60 -19.53 7.28
N ALA A 157 18.55 -18.76 6.77
CA ALA A 157 19.93 -18.80 7.26
C ALA A 157 19.99 -18.54 8.76
N ASP A 158 19.29 -17.51 9.26
CA ASP A 158 19.17 -17.21 10.69
C ASP A 158 18.54 -18.37 11.48
N ARG A 159 17.51 -19.04 10.96
CA ARG A 159 16.95 -20.27 11.58
C ARG A 159 17.96 -21.39 11.69
N MET A 160 18.76 -21.62 10.63
CA MET A 160 19.79 -22.65 10.63
C MET A 160 20.82 -22.37 11.72
N GLN A 161 21.30 -21.12 11.78
CA GLN A 161 22.27 -20.69 12.78
C GLN A 161 21.72 -20.82 14.20
N HIS A 162 20.48 -20.37 14.43
CA HIS A 162 19.84 -20.45 15.74
C HIS A 162 19.64 -21.89 16.23
N ALA A 163 19.37 -22.82 15.31
CA ALA A 163 19.27 -24.25 15.60
C ALA A 163 20.63 -24.94 15.78
N GLY A 164 21.75 -24.24 15.60
CA GLY A 164 23.10 -24.83 15.65
C GLY A 164 23.46 -25.67 14.43
N ASN A 165 22.73 -25.53 13.32
CA ASN A 165 23.03 -26.23 12.07
C ASN A 165 24.21 -25.58 11.34
N GLU A 166 24.92 -26.37 10.55
CA GLU A 166 25.90 -25.84 9.60
C GLU A 166 25.20 -24.98 8.53
N VAL A 167 25.79 -23.82 8.22
CA VAL A 167 25.25 -22.86 7.24
C VAL A 167 26.30 -22.54 6.18
N THR A 168 26.24 -23.29 5.09
CA THR A 168 26.93 -23.04 3.82
C THR A 168 25.92 -22.65 2.73
N ALA A 169 26.42 -22.14 1.61
CA ALA A 169 25.59 -21.85 0.43
C ALA A 169 24.77 -23.08 -0.02
N GLU A 170 25.37 -24.26 -0.05
CA GLU A 170 24.71 -25.50 -0.46
C GLU A 170 23.66 -25.96 0.56
N SER A 171 23.96 -25.85 1.86
CA SER A 171 23.00 -26.22 2.91
C SER A 171 21.78 -25.31 2.92
N LEU A 172 21.99 -24.00 2.70
CA LEU A 172 20.93 -23.02 2.63
C LEU A 172 20.10 -23.22 1.35
N ALA A 173 20.74 -23.44 0.20
CA ALA A 173 20.05 -23.76 -1.05
C ALA A 173 19.18 -25.01 -0.92
N ARG A 174 19.66 -26.06 -0.23
CA ARG A 174 18.84 -27.26 0.05
C ARG A 174 17.60 -26.95 0.88
N ARG A 175 17.69 -26.08 1.89
CA ARG A 175 16.52 -25.67 2.70
C ARG A 175 15.57 -24.73 1.95
N ALA A 176 16.11 -23.90 1.05
CA ALA A 176 15.35 -22.97 0.22
C ALA A 176 14.69 -23.65 -1.01
N SER A 177 15.11 -24.88 -1.33
CA SER A 177 14.66 -25.62 -2.50
C SER A 177 13.14 -25.89 -2.47
N GLY A 178 12.48 -25.66 -3.61
CA GLY A 178 11.05 -25.90 -3.78
C GLY A 178 10.16 -24.70 -3.47
N TYR A 179 10.70 -23.57 -3.00
CA TYR A 179 9.95 -22.32 -2.90
C TYR A 179 10.75 -21.08 -3.38
N ALA A 180 12.08 -21.03 -3.19
CA ALA A 180 12.89 -19.92 -3.67
C ALA A 180 13.17 -20.05 -5.18
N SER A 181 12.85 -19.00 -5.95
CA SER A 181 12.98 -19.05 -7.44
C SER A 181 14.44 -19.13 -7.89
N CYS A 182 15.34 -18.52 -7.11
CA CYS A 182 16.78 -18.49 -7.37
C CYS A 182 17.53 -19.78 -7.00
N VAL A 183 16.82 -20.86 -6.65
CA VAL A 183 17.42 -22.16 -6.32
C VAL A 183 16.97 -23.20 -7.34
N SER A 184 17.93 -23.86 -7.98
CA SER A 184 17.66 -24.86 -9.01
C SER A 184 18.64 -26.03 -8.97
N GLY A 185 18.44 -27.02 -9.84
CA GLY A 185 19.35 -28.16 -9.99
C GLY A 185 19.14 -29.32 -9.02
N ARG A 186 19.93 -30.37 -9.22
CA ARG A 186 20.03 -31.57 -8.36
C ARG A 186 21.50 -32.00 -8.28
N PRO A 187 22.21 -31.76 -7.15
CA PRO A 187 21.71 -31.16 -5.90
C PRO A 187 21.27 -29.68 -6.06
N PRO A 188 20.34 -29.19 -5.23
CA PRO A 188 19.93 -27.78 -5.25
C PRO A 188 21.10 -26.83 -4.97
N ALA A 189 21.22 -25.79 -5.79
CA ALA A 189 22.20 -24.71 -5.64
C ALA A 189 21.54 -23.36 -5.95
N PHE A 190 22.09 -22.28 -5.37
CA PHE A 190 21.73 -20.93 -5.77
C PHE A 190 22.20 -20.64 -7.20
N ASP A 191 21.53 -19.69 -7.85
CA ASP A 191 22.06 -19.06 -9.05
C ASP A 191 23.54 -18.66 -8.85
N PRO A 192 24.45 -18.99 -9.80
CA PRO A 192 25.89 -18.81 -9.62
C PRO A 192 26.32 -17.36 -9.41
N ASP A 193 25.49 -16.38 -9.78
CA ASP A 193 25.79 -14.97 -9.53
C ASP A 193 25.53 -14.55 -8.07
N ILE A 194 24.77 -15.34 -7.30
CA ILE A 194 24.49 -15.03 -5.88
C ILE A 194 25.73 -15.35 -5.04
N ARG A 195 26.22 -14.35 -4.30
CA ARG A 195 27.35 -14.48 -3.40
C ARG A 195 26.89 -14.73 -1.97
N PHE A 196 27.27 -15.87 -1.43
CA PHE A 196 27.12 -16.20 -0.01
C PHE A 196 28.38 -15.78 0.76
N ASP A 197 28.21 -15.12 1.90
CA ASP A 197 29.32 -14.83 2.82
C ASP A 197 29.39 -15.90 3.90
N ALA A 198 30.48 -16.67 3.92
CA ALA A 198 30.73 -17.71 4.90
C ALA A 198 30.98 -17.14 6.32
N THR A 199 31.38 -15.88 6.43
CA THR A 199 31.67 -15.22 7.71
C THR A 199 30.36 -14.84 8.40
N SER A 200 29.50 -14.07 7.73
CA SER A 200 28.18 -13.73 8.25
C SER A 200 27.19 -14.90 8.17
N LYS A 201 27.49 -15.92 7.38
CA LYS A 201 26.62 -17.07 7.08
C LYS A 201 25.27 -16.64 6.50
N THR A 202 25.29 -15.63 5.63
CA THR A 202 24.11 -15.06 4.97
C THR A 202 24.42 -14.77 3.51
N ILE A 203 23.39 -14.38 2.74
CA ILE A 203 23.55 -13.71 1.45
C ILE A 203 23.58 -12.20 1.75
N PRO A 204 24.72 -11.49 1.64
CA PRO A 204 24.79 -10.06 1.92
C PRO A 204 23.77 -9.26 1.10
N VAL A 205 23.16 -8.25 1.72
CA VAL A 205 22.23 -7.32 1.05
C VAL A 205 23.05 -6.14 0.50
N ASP A 206 23.73 -6.38 -0.61
CA ASP A 206 24.54 -5.40 -1.33
C ASP A 206 24.08 -5.23 -2.78
N ALA A 207 24.65 -4.25 -3.49
CA ALA A 207 24.27 -3.97 -4.87
C ALA A 207 24.45 -5.17 -5.82
N HIS A 208 25.45 -6.04 -5.57
CA HIS A 208 25.72 -7.21 -6.39
C HIS A 208 24.64 -8.27 -6.20
N ASN A 209 24.34 -8.63 -4.96
CA ASN A 209 23.34 -9.65 -4.65
C ASN A 209 21.92 -9.18 -4.90
N ILE A 210 21.62 -7.89 -4.74
CA ILE A 210 20.33 -7.32 -5.16
C ILE A 210 20.15 -7.53 -6.66
N GLU A 211 21.18 -7.26 -7.46
CA GLU A 211 21.08 -7.42 -8.90
C GLU A 211 21.05 -8.91 -9.33
N ALA A 212 21.82 -9.78 -8.67
CA ALA A 212 21.80 -11.23 -8.92
C ALA A 212 20.42 -11.85 -8.60
N VAL A 213 19.85 -11.55 -7.43
CA VAL A 213 18.53 -12.07 -7.03
C VAL A 213 17.44 -11.53 -7.94
N ALA A 214 17.49 -10.26 -8.31
CA ALA A 214 16.48 -9.66 -9.18
C ALA A 214 16.39 -10.40 -10.54
N ARG A 215 17.52 -10.84 -11.10
CA ARG A 215 17.55 -11.63 -12.35
C ARG A 215 16.86 -12.99 -12.23
N CYS A 216 17.07 -13.72 -11.15
CA CYS A 216 16.53 -15.07 -10.96
C CYS A 216 15.17 -15.13 -10.24
N PHE A 217 14.67 -13.98 -9.76
CA PHE A 217 13.39 -13.89 -9.07
C PHE A 217 12.38 -12.98 -9.77
N TYR A 218 12.75 -11.73 -10.04
CA TYR A 218 11.86 -10.71 -10.58
C TYR A 218 11.80 -10.74 -12.10
N ASP A 219 12.95 -10.86 -12.77
CA ASP A 219 13.06 -10.78 -14.22
C ASP A 219 12.71 -12.09 -14.95
N ILE A 220 12.42 -13.17 -14.21
CA ILE A 220 12.11 -14.45 -14.84
C ILE A 220 10.75 -14.41 -15.55
N PRO A 221 10.65 -14.93 -16.79
CA PRO A 221 9.37 -15.12 -17.45
C PRO A 221 8.48 -16.08 -16.66
N ARG A 222 7.20 -15.71 -16.49
CA ARG A 222 6.20 -16.47 -15.73
C ARG A 222 4.95 -16.65 -16.58
N PRO A 223 4.29 -17.82 -16.58
CA PRO A 223 3.15 -18.08 -17.46
C PRO A 223 1.90 -17.23 -17.16
N THR A 224 1.73 -16.77 -15.92
CA THR A 224 0.46 -16.18 -15.45
C THR A 224 0.58 -14.79 -14.83
N SER A 225 1.78 -14.34 -14.46
CA SER A 225 2.02 -13.09 -13.72
C SER A 225 3.52 -12.80 -13.75
N GLU A 226 3.95 -11.92 -14.65
CA GLU A 226 5.33 -11.44 -14.73
C GLU A 226 5.39 -10.07 -14.05
N TYR A 227 6.12 -9.94 -12.94
CA TYR A 227 6.17 -8.72 -12.12
C TYR A 227 6.44 -7.43 -12.92
N ARG A 228 7.29 -7.52 -13.94
CA ARG A 228 7.57 -6.41 -14.86
C ARG A 228 6.32 -5.89 -15.57
N TYR A 229 5.46 -6.79 -16.04
CA TYR A 229 4.23 -6.44 -16.74
C TYR A 229 3.14 -5.93 -15.80
N GLU A 230 3.08 -6.45 -14.57
CA GLU A 230 2.19 -5.91 -13.53
C GLU A 230 2.59 -4.48 -13.13
N SER A 231 3.89 -4.25 -12.96
CA SER A 231 4.43 -2.93 -12.66
C SER A 231 4.16 -1.94 -13.80
N ALA A 232 4.37 -2.39 -15.04
CA ALA A 232 4.09 -1.59 -16.23
C ALA A 232 2.59 -1.30 -16.41
N SER A 233 1.70 -2.29 -16.22
CA SER A 233 0.26 -2.09 -16.37
C SER A 233 -0.31 -1.16 -15.30
N HIS A 234 0.19 -1.24 -14.06
CA HIS A 234 -0.14 -0.30 -13.00
C HIS A 234 0.33 1.12 -13.35
N ALA A 235 1.59 1.28 -13.79
CA ALA A 235 2.13 2.57 -14.21
C ALA A 235 1.31 3.20 -15.35
N LEU A 236 0.96 2.40 -16.36
CA LEU A 236 0.14 2.81 -17.50
C LEU A 236 -1.29 3.18 -17.11
N SER A 237 -1.87 2.48 -16.14
CA SER A 237 -3.19 2.79 -15.59
C SER A 237 -3.20 4.19 -14.95
N VAL A 238 -2.16 4.52 -14.16
CA VAL A 238 -1.98 5.85 -13.58
C VAL A 238 -1.77 6.92 -14.65
N ILE A 239 -0.94 6.64 -15.68
CA ILE A 239 -0.72 7.55 -16.82
C ILE A 239 -2.04 7.86 -17.52
N ALA A 240 -2.82 6.84 -17.83
CA ALA A 240 -4.11 7.02 -18.47
C ALA A 240 -5.05 7.88 -17.60
N GLN A 241 -5.16 7.58 -16.31
CA GLN A 241 -5.95 8.38 -15.35
C GLN A 241 -5.56 9.87 -15.38
N LYS A 242 -4.26 10.18 -15.34
CA LYS A 242 -3.78 11.57 -15.37
C LYS A 242 -3.92 12.25 -16.71
N GLU A 243 -3.81 11.53 -17.82
CA GLU A 243 -4.13 12.04 -19.15
C GLU A 243 -5.64 12.33 -19.30
N PHE A 244 -6.52 11.50 -18.74
CA PHE A 244 -7.97 11.78 -18.69
C PHE A 244 -8.27 13.02 -17.86
N GLU A 245 -7.61 13.19 -16.71
CA GLU A 245 -7.73 14.40 -15.88
C GLU A 245 -7.24 15.65 -16.62
N ALA A 246 -6.10 15.57 -17.32
CA ALA A 246 -5.56 16.67 -18.12
C ALA A 246 -6.54 17.12 -19.21
N ARG A 247 -7.17 16.17 -19.93
CA ARG A 247 -8.22 16.48 -20.94
C ARG A 247 -9.45 17.17 -20.38
N LYS A 248 -9.79 16.92 -19.11
CA LYS A 248 -10.91 17.61 -18.46
C LYS A 248 -10.57 19.05 -18.12
N LEU A 249 -9.30 19.33 -17.81
CA LEU A 249 -8.81 20.68 -17.49
C LEU A 249 -8.57 21.51 -18.75
N ASP A 250 -8.09 20.88 -19.81
CA ASP A 250 -7.83 21.50 -21.11
C ASP A 250 -8.52 20.70 -22.23
N PRO A 251 -9.65 21.19 -22.78
CA PRO A 251 -10.35 20.54 -23.88
C PRO A 251 -9.54 20.39 -25.18
N ASP A 252 -8.48 21.19 -25.35
CA ASP A 252 -7.58 21.11 -26.51
C ASP A 252 -6.44 20.10 -26.28
N HIS A 253 -6.35 19.50 -25.09
CA HIS A 253 -5.34 18.50 -24.76
C HIS A 253 -5.45 17.27 -25.68
N PRO A 254 -4.36 16.84 -26.33
CA PRO A 254 -4.42 15.82 -27.36
C PRO A 254 -4.77 14.44 -26.78
N ARG A 255 -5.69 13.73 -27.45
CA ARG A 255 -6.03 12.33 -27.14
C ARG A 255 -4.90 11.33 -27.44
N MET A 256 -3.94 11.76 -28.25
CA MET A 256 -2.81 10.96 -28.72
C MET A 256 -1.49 11.61 -28.30
N GLY A 257 -0.41 10.84 -28.34
CA GLY A 257 0.93 11.35 -28.09
C GLY A 257 1.48 11.04 -26.71
N ALA A 258 0.83 10.20 -25.90
CA ALA A 258 1.51 9.57 -24.78
C ALA A 258 2.45 8.49 -25.33
N GLU A 259 3.75 8.57 -25.01
CA GLU A 259 4.79 7.71 -25.58
C GLU A 259 5.55 6.93 -24.53
N ILE A 260 5.95 5.71 -24.88
CA ILE A 260 6.87 4.88 -24.10
C ILE A 260 7.76 4.09 -25.06
N ASP A 261 9.05 3.97 -24.77
CA ASP A 261 9.97 3.05 -25.44
C ASP A 261 9.85 1.65 -24.84
N PHE A 262 9.07 0.76 -25.46
CA PHE A 262 8.88 -0.60 -24.95
C PHE A 262 10.17 -1.41 -24.96
N LYS A 263 11.01 -1.23 -25.98
CA LYS A 263 12.28 -1.92 -26.09
C LYS A 263 13.22 -1.56 -24.94
N ALA A 264 13.31 -0.28 -24.56
CA ALA A 264 14.11 0.18 -23.44
C ALA A 264 13.62 -0.41 -22.10
N LEU A 265 12.31 -0.60 -21.95
CA LEU A 265 11.72 -1.18 -20.73
C LEU A 265 11.68 -2.72 -20.71
N GLY A 266 12.09 -3.37 -21.80
CA GLY A 266 11.98 -4.83 -21.96
C GLY A 266 10.52 -5.32 -21.99
N LEU A 267 9.62 -4.50 -22.52
CA LEU A 267 8.20 -4.81 -22.65
C LEU A 267 7.89 -5.35 -24.06
N ASP A 268 7.13 -6.42 -24.12
CA ASP A 268 6.51 -6.93 -25.34
C ASP A 268 5.09 -6.38 -25.47
N ARG A 269 4.78 -5.89 -26.66
CA ARG A 269 3.49 -5.25 -26.95
C ARG A 269 2.30 -6.19 -26.78
N GLU A 270 2.41 -7.45 -27.21
CA GLU A 270 1.28 -8.40 -27.14
C GLU A 270 1.08 -8.92 -25.73
N LYS A 271 2.16 -9.16 -24.99
CA LYS A 271 2.08 -9.48 -23.55
C LYS A 271 1.44 -8.34 -22.75
N LEU A 272 1.78 -7.10 -23.08
CA LEU A 272 1.22 -5.93 -22.40
C LEU A 272 -0.29 -5.80 -22.64
N ARG A 273 -0.78 -6.12 -23.84
CA ARG A 273 -2.23 -6.16 -24.13
C ARG A 273 -3.01 -7.17 -23.31
N GLN A 274 -2.35 -8.21 -22.83
CA GLN A 274 -2.98 -9.27 -22.02
C GLN A 274 -3.08 -8.89 -20.54
N GLN A 275 -2.52 -7.74 -20.13
CA GLN A 275 -2.55 -7.29 -18.75
C GLN A 275 -3.89 -6.67 -18.37
N GLU A 276 -4.15 -6.62 -17.06
CA GLU A 276 -5.28 -5.89 -16.50
C GLU A 276 -4.93 -4.40 -16.35
N PHE A 277 -5.87 -3.50 -16.66
CA PHE A 277 -5.72 -2.05 -16.60
C PHE A 277 -6.93 -1.41 -15.91
N ASP A 278 -6.64 -0.59 -14.91
CA ASP A 278 -7.64 0.23 -14.23
C ASP A 278 -7.52 1.69 -14.68
N LEU A 279 -8.29 2.03 -15.71
CA LEU A 279 -8.37 3.39 -16.23
C LEU A 279 -9.13 4.38 -15.32
N GLY A 280 -9.62 3.94 -14.15
CA GLY A 280 -10.30 4.79 -13.18
C GLY A 280 -11.71 5.26 -13.59
N PRO A 281 -12.41 5.97 -12.69
CA PRO A 281 -13.79 6.42 -12.89
C PRO A 281 -13.91 7.59 -13.88
N HIS A 282 -12.81 8.31 -14.13
CA HIS A 282 -12.78 9.51 -14.96
C HIS A 282 -12.45 9.25 -16.43
N ARG A 283 -12.28 7.99 -16.83
CA ARG A 283 -12.03 7.58 -18.22
C ARG A 283 -13.05 8.18 -19.20
N ASP A 284 -12.56 8.64 -20.34
CA ASP A 284 -13.37 9.21 -21.43
C ASP A 284 -13.36 8.33 -22.70
N GLY A 285 -12.87 7.10 -22.59
CA GLY A 285 -12.69 6.15 -23.68
C GLY A 285 -11.52 5.20 -23.41
N PRO A 286 -11.08 4.44 -24.43
CA PRO A 286 -9.80 3.75 -24.36
C PRO A 286 -8.64 4.74 -24.27
N PHE A 287 -7.53 4.30 -23.70
CA PHE A 287 -6.29 5.06 -23.66
C PHE A 287 -5.38 4.63 -24.81
N TYR A 288 -4.80 5.60 -25.53
CA TYR A 288 -3.92 5.33 -26.67
C TYR A 288 -2.47 5.66 -26.33
N LEU A 289 -1.61 4.65 -26.40
CA LEU A 289 -0.18 4.77 -26.17
C LEU A 289 0.60 4.56 -27.47
N ILE A 290 1.66 5.31 -27.70
CA ILE A 290 2.58 5.09 -28.81
C ILE A 290 3.83 4.42 -28.28
N ASP A 291 4.16 3.26 -28.83
CA ASP A 291 5.49 2.66 -28.65
C ASP A 291 6.48 3.45 -29.50
N SER A 292 7.33 4.24 -28.85
CA SER A 292 8.33 5.09 -29.53
C SER A 292 9.45 4.26 -30.17
N SER A 293 9.59 3.00 -29.77
CA SER A 293 10.53 2.03 -30.36
C SER A 293 9.97 1.29 -31.57
N ASP A 294 8.65 1.31 -31.80
CA ASP A 294 8.02 0.83 -33.03
C ASP A 294 8.29 1.83 -34.16
N PRO A 295 9.04 1.47 -35.24
CA PRO A 295 9.29 2.36 -36.36
C PRO A 295 8.00 2.85 -37.04
N GLN A 296 6.91 2.06 -36.95
CA GLN A 296 5.60 2.42 -37.49
C GLN A 296 4.78 3.28 -36.52
N ARG A 297 5.23 3.44 -35.27
CA ARG A 297 4.59 4.24 -34.21
C ARG A 297 3.09 3.97 -34.07
N ARG A 298 2.70 2.70 -34.20
CA ARG A 298 1.29 2.31 -34.20
C ARG A 298 0.69 2.51 -32.81
N PRO A 299 -0.44 3.23 -32.68
CA PRO A 299 -1.14 3.34 -31.43
C PRO A 299 -1.48 1.97 -30.84
N LEU A 300 -1.17 1.79 -29.58
CA LEU A 300 -1.65 0.71 -28.73
C LEU A 300 -2.89 1.21 -28.01
N GLU A 301 -4.02 0.59 -28.30
CA GLU A 301 -5.24 0.80 -27.54
C GLU A 301 -5.18 -0.01 -26.23
N ILE A 302 -5.39 0.68 -25.11
CA ILE A 302 -5.48 0.12 -23.77
C ILE A 302 -6.92 0.32 -23.31
N GLU A 303 -7.63 -0.79 -23.13
CA GLU A 303 -9.01 -0.79 -22.63
C GLU A 303 -9.05 -0.97 -21.12
N HIS A 304 -10.11 -0.45 -20.50
CA HIS A 304 -10.40 -0.68 -19.09
C HIS A 304 -10.89 -2.12 -18.91
N THR A 305 -10.17 -2.93 -18.14
CA THR A 305 -10.48 -4.36 -17.97
C THR A 305 -10.96 -4.73 -16.58
N SER A 306 -11.03 -3.79 -15.63
CA SER A 306 -11.45 -4.09 -14.26
C SER A 306 -12.95 -4.34 -14.11
N LYS A 307 -13.38 -5.58 -14.38
CA LYS A 307 -14.58 -6.20 -13.78
C LYS A 307 -14.25 -7.04 -12.53
N ALA A 308 -12.97 -7.12 -12.13
CA ALA A 308 -12.48 -8.07 -11.11
C ALA A 308 -12.04 -7.45 -9.78
N ARG A 309 -12.28 -6.15 -9.55
CA ARG A 309 -11.98 -5.51 -8.25
C ARG A 309 -12.97 -5.88 -7.13
N GLU A 310 -14.06 -6.59 -7.43
CA GLU A 310 -14.92 -7.16 -6.38
C GLU A 310 -14.37 -8.46 -5.77
N ASN A 311 -13.39 -9.15 -6.39
CA ASN A 311 -12.88 -10.44 -5.89
C ASN A 311 -11.34 -10.61 -5.88
N LYS A 312 -10.55 -9.62 -6.30
CA LYS A 312 -9.09 -9.60 -6.14
C LYS A 312 -8.63 -8.40 -5.32
N SER A 313 -9.08 -8.32 -4.07
CA SER A 313 -8.30 -7.66 -3.02
C SER A 313 -6.91 -8.32 -3.01
N HIS A 314 -5.85 -7.57 -2.71
CA HIS A 314 -4.44 -7.99 -2.76
C HIS A 314 -3.77 -7.90 -4.15
N LEU A 315 -3.58 -6.66 -4.64
CA LEU A 315 -2.32 -6.13 -5.19
C LEU A 315 -2.55 -4.68 -5.71
N THR A 316 -1.77 -3.74 -5.16
CA THR A 316 -1.57 -2.33 -5.54
C THR A 316 -2.56 -1.24 -5.05
N SER A 317 -1.92 -0.28 -4.36
CA SER A 317 -2.26 1.15 -4.17
C SER A 317 -3.40 1.54 -3.22
N ALA A 318 -3.01 2.42 -2.28
CA ALA A 318 -3.84 3.08 -1.30
C ALA A 318 -5.11 3.68 -1.91
N THR A 319 -6.28 3.28 -1.41
CA THR A 319 -7.51 4.05 -1.56
C THR A 319 -7.31 5.35 -0.77
N THR A 320 -7.35 6.49 -1.44
CA THR A 320 -7.23 7.81 -0.81
C THR A 320 -8.62 8.34 -0.44
N MET A 321 -8.71 9.37 0.40
CA MET A 321 -10.00 10.01 0.70
C MET A 321 -10.72 10.56 -0.55
N LYS A 322 -10.05 10.65 -1.70
CA LYS A 322 -10.64 11.05 -2.99
C LYS A 322 -11.50 9.96 -3.63
N ASP A 323 -11.27 8.70 -3.27
CA ASP A 323 -11.98 7.56 -3.86
C ASP A 323 -13.36 7.38 -3.22
N GLU A 324 -14.41 7.16 -4.02
CA GLU A 324 -15.80 7.05 -3.56
C GLU A 324 -16.01 5.93 -2.52
N ALA A 325 -15.19 4.88 -2.58
CA ALA A 325 -15.23 3.77 -1.65
C ALA A 325 -14.57 4.06 -0.29
N HIS A 326 -13.85 5.18 -0.14
CA HIS A 326 -13.17 5.52 1.10
C HIS A 326 -14.18 5.98 2.16
N PRO A 327 -14.08 5.51 3.43
CA PRO A 327 -15.05 5.86 4.48
C PRO A 327 -15.16 7.38 4.74
N ASP A 328 -14.08 8.13 4.52
CA ASP A 328 -14.06 9.59 4.65
C ASP A 328 -14.36 10.36 3.37
N ASN A 329 -14.67 9.69 2.25
CA ASN A 329 -14.88 10.38 0.97
C ASN A 329 -16.00 11.43 1.05
N ALA A 330 -17.09 11.10 1.75
CA ALA A 330 -18.20 12.02 1.94
C ALA A 330 -17.76 13.31 2.66
N LEU A 331 -16.98 13.18 3.73
CA LEU A 331 -16.48 14.32 4.49
C LEU A 331 -15.45 15.12 3.68
N TYR A 332 -14.59 14.45 2.93
CA TYR A 332 -13.64 15.10 2.02
C TYR A 332 -14.35 15.90 0.93
N ARG A 333 -15.37 15.31 0.29
CA ARG A 333 -16.18 16.00 -0.72
C ARG A 333 -16.89 17.24 -0.18
N GLN A 334 -17.41 17.17 1.04
CA GLN A 334 -18.02 18.32 1.70
C GLN A 334 -17.00 19.42 1.97
N SER A 335 -15.80 19.07 2.43
CA SER A 335 -14.69 20.01 2.59
C SER A 335 -14.30 20.68 1.27
N VAL A 336 -14.17 19.90 0.18
CA VAL A 336 -13.89 20.44 -1.16
C VAL A 336 -14.99 21.40 -1.62
N GLN A 337 -16.26 21.05 -1.43
CA GLN A 337 -17.38 21.90 -1.80
C GLN A 337 -17.39 23.22 -1.01
N ALA A 338 -17.17 23.15 0.31
CA ALA A 338 -17.17 24.31 1.18
C ALA A 338 -15.98 25.25 0.90
N VAL A 339 -14.79 24.69 0.67
CA VAL A 339 -13.61 25.47 0.24
C VAL A 339 -13.83 26.07 -1.14
N GLY A 340 -14.43 25.34 -2.08
CA GLY A 340 -14.77 25.90 -3.39
C GLY A 340 -15.81 27.03 -3.33
N ALA A 341 -16.69 27.04 -2.32
CA ALA A 341 -17.57 28.18 -2.07
C ALA A 341 -16.79 29.39 -1.55
N LEU A 342 -15.87 29.17 -0.60
CA LEU A 342 -14.97 30.20 -0.09
C LEU A 342 -14.10 30.81 -1.20
N ASP A 343 -13.57 30.01 -2.11
CA ASP A 343 -12.78 30.50 -3.25
C ASP A 343 -13.63 31.38 -4.17
N ARG A 344 -14.87 30.99 -4.47
CA ARG A 344 -15.79 31.80 -5.28
C ARG A 344 -16.12 33.14 -4.63
N GLU A 345 -16.30 33.17 -3.31
CA GLU A 345 -16.49 34.42 -2.56
C GLU A 345 -15.25 35.33 -2.64
N ALA A 346 -14.06 34.73 -2.67
CA ALA A 346 -12.80 35.44 -2.88
C ALA A 346 -12.49 35.77 -4.35
N GLY A 347 -13.38 35.44 -5.29
CA GLY A 347 -13.17 35.66 -6.73
C GLY A 347 -12.08 34.78 -7.35
N LYS A 348 -11.79 33.63 -6.73
CA LYS A 348 -10.73 32.69 -7.09
C LYS A 348 -11.31 31.35 -7.56
N SER A 349 -10.62 30.66 -8.46
CA SER A 349 -10.90 29.27 -8.84
C SER A 349 -10.20 28.27 -7.90
N PHE A 350 -10.81 27.11 -7.68
CA PHE A 350 -10.22 26.04 -6.87
C PHE A 350 -8.85 25.62 -7.43
N ASP A 351 -7.81 25.64 -6.60
CA ASP A 351 -6.44 25.32 -6.99
C ASP A 351 -5.73 24.38 -5.99
N ALA A 352 -4.41 24.26 -6.10
CA ALA A 352 -3.61 23.38 -5.24
C ALA A 352 -3.62 23.81 -3.75
N ASP A 353 -3.75 25.11 -3.45
CA ASP A 353 -3.91 25.58 -2.07
C ASP A 353 -5.31 25.24 -1.55
N SER A 354 -6.33 25.35 -2.40
CA SER A 354 -7.70 24.93 -2.09
C SER A 354 -7.79 23.44 -1.78
N GLU A 355 -7.03 22.61 -2.50
CA GLU A 355 -6.97 21.18 -2.25
C GLU A 355 -6.29 20.84 -0.92
N ARG A 356 -5.14 21.47 -0.63
CA ARG A 356 -4.46 21.34 0.67
C ARG A 356 -5.35 21.80 1.83
N LEU A 357 -6.07 22.90 1.63
CA LEU A 357 -7.05 23.41 2.57
C LEU A 357 -8.17 22.38 2.81
N ALA A 358 -8.79 21.85 1.76
CA ALA A 358 -9.86 20.85 1.89
C ALA A 358 -9.41 19.58 2.60
N ALA A 359 -8.20 19.09 2.31
CA ALA A 359 -7.61 17.95 2.98
C ALA A 359 -7.38 18.22 4.48
N SER A 360 -6.82 19.38 4.82
CA SER A 360 -6.58 19.80 6.20
C SER A 360 -7.88 20.04 6.98
N ILE A 361 -8.91 20.59 6.33
CA ILE A 361 -10.26 20.74 6.92
C ILE A 361 -10.89 19.38 7.21
N THR A 362 -10.70 18.41 6.31
CA THR A 362 -11.24 17.05 6.50
C THR A 362 -10.59 16.39 7.72
N LEU A 363 -9.27 16.52 7.87
CA LEU A 363 -8.56 16.08 9.07
C LEU A 363 -9.05 16.82 10.33
N LEU A 364 -9.13 18.15 10.29
CA LEU A 364 -9.53 18.99 11.41
C LEU A 364 -10.95 18.65 11.91
N ALA A 365 -11.89 18.46 10.98
CA ALA A 365 -13.26 18.04 11.28
C ALA A 365 -13.24 16.70 12.04
N LYS A 366 -12.44 15.75 11.55
CA LYS A 366 -12.29 14.44 12.19
C LYS A 366 -11.67 14.55 13.57
N GLU A 367 -10.55 15.24 13.74
CA GLU A 367 -9.87 15.41 15.04
C GLU A 367 -10.82 15.96 16.11
N ASN A 368 -11.78 16.80 15.70
CA ASN A 368 -12.73 17.45 16.59
C ASN A 368 -14.11 16.77 16.65
N GLY A 369 -14.25 15.58 16.05
CA GLY A 369 -15.47 14.77 16.16
C GLY A 369 -16.66 15.29 15.34
N LEU A 370 -16.43 16.15 14.35
CA LEU A 370 -17.46 16.54 13.39
C LEU A 370 -17.72 15.37 12.43
N SER A 371 -18.98 15.14 12.11
CA SER A 371 -19.43 14.07 11.21
C SER A 371 -19.79 14.58 9.81
N ARG A 372 -19.87 15.90 9.62
CA ARG A 372 -20.06 16.56 8.33
C ARG A 372 -19.43 17.95 8.34
N VAL A 373 -19.20 18.50 7.15
CA VAL A 373 -18.76 19.89 6.95
C VAL A 373 -19.88 20.66 6.25
N ASP A 374 -20.54 21.56 6.97
CA ASP A 374 -21.63 22.38 6.42
C ASP A 374 -21.09 23.73 5.92
N HIS A 375 -20.13 24.32 6.65
CA HIS A 375 -19.47 25.57 6.25
C HIS A 375 -17.96 25.55 6.52
N VAL A 376 -17.21 26.25 5.67
CA VAL A 376 -15.81 26.63 5.90
C VAL A 376 -15.74 28.15 5.79
N VAL A 377 -15.29 28.81 6.86
CA VAL A 377 -15.25 30.28 6.93
C VAL A 377 -13.90 30.78 7.44
N LEU A 378 -13.50 31.97 7.00
CA LEU A 378 -12.28 32.64 7.45
C LEU A 378 -12.56 33.60 8.62
N SER A 379 -11.55 33.83 9.47
CA SER A 379 -11.63 34.84 10.51
C SER A 379 -11.86 36.23 9.91
N ARG A 380 -12.80 37.00 10.48
CA ARG A 380 -13.12 38.37 10.03
C ARG A 380 -12.10 39.44 10.48
N GLY A 381 -11.14 39.06 11.31
CA GLY A 381 -10.15 39.96 11.92
C GLY A 381 -10.70 40.79 13.09
N GLY A 382 -9.80 41.43 13.85
CA GLY A 382 -10.09 42.28 15.01
C GLY A 382 -8.80 42.87 15.59
N ASP A 383 -8.85 43.50 16.76
CA ASP A 383 -7.72 44.26 17.36
C ASP A 383 -6.40 43.47 17.51
N ARG A 384 -6.46 42.13 17.50
CA ARG A 384 -5.30 41.23 17.69
C ARG A 384 -5.22 40.10 16.65
N LEU A 385 -6.08 40.11 15.62
CA LEU A 385 -6.18 39.02 14.66
C LEU A 385 -6.37 39.57 13.25
N ASN A 386 -5.56 39.10 12.29
CA ASN A 386 -5.73 39.51 10.91
C ASN A 386 -6.95 38.79 10.29
N PRO A 387 -7.70 39.47 9.39
CA PRO A 387 -8.66 38.79 8.53
C PRO A 387 -7.98 37.62 7.78
N GLY A 388 -8.61 36.45 7.75
CA GLY A 388 -8.08 35.27 7.06
C GLY A 388 -6.99 34.49 7.80
N GLU A 389 -6.53 34.93 8.97
CA GLU A 389 -5.47 34.25 9.74
C GLU A 389 -5.85 32.82 10.17
N HIS A 390 -7.13 32.59 10.48
CA HIS A 390 -7.67 31.27 10.80
C HIS A 390 -8.80 30.86 9.86
N VAL A 391 -8.84 29.56 9.60
CA VAL A 391 -9.96 28.88 8.93
C VAL A 391 -10.75 28.07 9.95
N PHE A 392 -12.06 28.13 9.85
CA PHE A 392 -13.01 27.43 10.70
C PHE A 392 -13.80 26.44 9.87
N VAL A 393 -13.96 25.23 10.40
CA VAL A 393 -14.93 24.24 9.91
C VAL A 393 -16.13 24.25 10.85
N VAL A 394 -17.33 24.28 10.30
CA VAL A 394 -18.60 24.36 11.06
C VAL A 394 -19.56 23.27 10.59
N GLN A 395 -20.19 22.62 11.57
CA GLN A 395 -21.31 21.72 11.41
C GLN A 395 -22.55 22.35 12.08
N GLY A 396 -23.62 22.52 11.30
CA GLY A 396 -24.83 23.28 11.65
C GLY A 396 -24.84 24.68 11.05
N GLU A 397 -25.98 25.37 11.22
CA GLU A 397 -26.16 26.74 10.72
C GLU A 397 -25.22 27.73 11.42
N LEU A 398 -24.67 28.69 10.68
CA LEU A 398 -23.71 29.68 11.22
C LEU A 398 -24.29 30.53 12.37
N ASN A 399 -25.61 30.76 12.37
CA ASN A 399 -26.31 31.54 13.40
C ASN A 399 -26.93 30.67 14.50
N ASP A 400 -26.79 29.35 14.43
CA ASP A 400 -27.28 28.44 15.47
C ASP A 400 -26.23 28.31 16.59
N PRO A 401 -26.53 28.70 17.84
CA PRO A 401 -25.60 28.54 18.96
C PRO A 401 -25.24 27.08 19.26
N ALA A 402 -26.02 26.11 18.77
CA ALA A 402 -25.74 24.69 18.88
C ALA A 402 -24.76 24.16 17.81
N ASN A 403 -24.21 25.03 16.95
CA ASN A 403 -23.22 24.59 15.96
C ASN A 403 -21.94 24.03 16.61
N LEU A 404 -21.37 23.02 15.95
CA LEU A 404 -20.06 22.49 16.30
C LEU A 404 -19.02 23.14 15.38
N ARG A 405 -17.89 23.55 15.94
CA ARG A 405 -16.84 24.18 15.16
C ARG A 405 -15.45 23.80 15.64
N ALA A 406 -14.53 23.73 14.70
CA ALA A 406 -13.10 23.62 14.93
C ALA A 406 -12.35 24.63 14.06
N HIS A 407 -11.10 24.94 14.43
CA HIS A 407 -10.31 25.91 13.68
C HIS A 407 -8.83 25.54 13.65
N MET A 408 -8.13 26.07 12.66
CA MET A 408 -6.68 25.99 12.55
C MET A 408 -6.12 27.24 11.86
N SER A 409 -4.79 27.40 11.85
CA SER A 409 -4.15 28.44 11.05
C SER A 409 -4.41 28.20 9.56
N THR A 410 -4.84 29.23 8.84
CA THR A 410 -5.02 29.14 7.38
C THR A 410 -3.70 28.82 6.69
N LEU A 411 -2.60 29.44 7.16
CA LEU A 411 -1.26 29.18 6.65
C LEU A 411 -0.86 27.71 6.85
N GLN A 412 -1.12 27.15 8.03
CA GLN A 412 -0.88 25.73 8.28
C GLN A 412 -1.71 24.84 7.35
N ALA A 413 -2.99 25.17 7.15
CA ALA A 413 -3.89 24.38 6.33
C ALA A 413 -3.48 24.35 4.85
N ILE A 414 -3.02 25.47 4.29
CA ILE A 414 -2.58 25.57 2.89
C ILE A 414 -1.14 25.11 2.66
N THR A 415 -0.30 25.04 3.71
CA THR A 415 1.09 24.54 3.58
C THR A 415 1.24 23.06 3.93
N THR A 416 0.24 22.46 4.60
CA THR A 416 0.22 21.02 4.86
C THR A 416 -0.07 20.26 3.56
N PRO A 417 0.83 19.36 3.12
CA PRO A 417 0.57 18.54 1.94
C PRO A 417 -0.70 17.69 2.12
N VAL A 418 -1.47 17.51 1.04
CA VAL A 418 -2.73 16.75 1.02
C VAL A 418 -2.52 15.36 1.64
N GLU A 419 -1.42 14.72 1.27
CA GLU A 419 -1.01 13.39 1.68
C GLU A 419 -0.79 13.30 3.20
N THR A 420 -0.22 14.35 3.81
CA THR A 420 0.01 14.40 5.26
C THR A 420 -1.32 14.45 6.01
N SER A 421 -2.29 15.22 5.51
CA SER A 421 -3.62 15.29 6.10
C SER A 421 -4.38 13.96 5.95
N PHE A 422 -4.20 13.27 4.82
CA PHE A 422 -4.82 11.98 4.56
C PHE A 422 -4.29 10.88 5.49
N GLN A 423 -2.96 10.79 5.64
CA GLN A 423 -2.33 9.82 6.54
C GLN A 423 -2.79 9.99 7.99
N LYS A 424 -2.89 11.23 8.47
CA LYS A 424 -3.37 11.53 9.82
C LYS A 424 -4.85 11.17 9.99
N ALA A 425 -5.68 11.44 8.99
CA ALA A 425 -7.09 11.12 9.01
C ALA A 425 -7.33 9.59 9.06
N GLU A 426 -6.51 8.82 8.35
CA GLU A 426 -6.53 7.36 8.36
C GLU A 426 -6.12 6.81 9.74
N THR A 427 -5.03 7.33 10.32
CA THR A 427 -4.59 6.98 11.68
C THR A 427 -5.70 7.22 12.74
N LEU A 428 -6.51 8.27 12.55
CA LEU A 428 -7.65 8.55 13.42
C LEU A 428 -8.80 7.54 13.25
N ASN A 429 -9.06 7.05 12.04
CA ASN A 429 -10.05 5.99 11.81
C ASN A 429 -9.66 4.69 12.52
N GLU A 430 -8.39 4.32 12.38
CA GLU A 430 -7.82 3.12 13.02
C GLU A 430 -8.00 3.22 14.54
N THR A 431 -7.65 4.37 15.13
CA THR A 431 -7.78 4.61 16.57
C THR A 431 -9.24 4.51 17.04
N ARG A 432 -10.17 5.16 16.34
CA ARG A 432 -11.60 5.14 16.70
C ARG A 432 -12.21 3.75 16.57
N THR A 433 -11.85 3.02 15.52
CA THR A 433 -12.31 1.65 15.31
C THR A 433 -11.81 0.73 16.42
N ALA A 434 -10.53 0.85 16.80
CA ALA A 434 -9.96 0.10 17.91
C ALA A 434 -10.65 0.41 19.25
N GLU A 435 -10.93 1.68 19.54
CA GLU A 435 -11.67 2.06 20.75
C GLU A 435 -13.12 1.55 20.76
N GLN A 436 -13.80 1.58 19.62
CA GLN A 436 -15.18 1.09 19.51
C GLN A 436 -15.26 -0.42 19.74
N LEU A 437 -14.34 -1.18 19.14
CA LEU A 437 -14.20 -2.62 19.37
C LEU A 437 -13.89 -2.93 20.84
N HIS A 438 -13.04 -2.13 21.49
CA HIS A 438 -12.73 -2.29 22.90
C HIS A 438 -13.96 -2.04 23.80
N ARG A 439 -14.74 -0.99 23.52
CA ARG A 439 -15.98 -0.69 24.26
C ARG A 439 -17.03 -1.79 24.10
N GLN A 440 -17.16 -2.36 22.90
CA GLN A 440 -18.13 -3.43 22.62
C GLN A 440 -17.79 -4.71 23.39
N GLN A 441 -16.51 -5.10 23.44
CA GLN A 441 -16.06 -6.25 24.22
C GLN A 441 -16.27 -6.07 25.73
N GLN A 442 -16.10 -4.86 26.27
CA GLN A 442 -16.39 -4.57 27.67
C GLN A 442 -17.89 -4.66 27.99
N GLN A 443 -18.75 -4.23 27.07
CA GLN A 443 -20.21 -4.33 27.22
C GLN A 443 -20.70 -5.78 27.18
N GLU A 444 -20.17 -6.60 26.27
CA GLU A 444 -20.50 -8.04 26.18
C GLU A 444 -20.01 -8.82 27.41
N ALA A 445 -18.82 -8.51 27.93
CA ALA A 445 -18.32 -9.10 29.17
C ALA A 445 -19.17 -8.71 30.38
N SER A 446 -19.64 -7.46 30.44
CA SER A 446 -20.49 -6.96 31.52
C SER A 446 -21.89 -7.59 31.47
N GLN A 447 -22.50 -7.69 30.29
CA GLN A 447 -23.80 -8.35 30.10
C GLN A 447 -23.71 -9.85 30.41
N SER A 448 -22.61 -10.52 30.04
CA SER A 448 -22.40 -11.94 30.37
C SER A 448 -22.30 -12.17 31.89
N GLN A 449 -21.65 -11.26 32.62
CA GLN A 449 -21.58 -11.33 34.09
C GLN A 449 -22.92 -11.02 34.76
N GLU A 450 -23.72 -10.11 34.21
CA GLU A 450 -25.05 -9.76 34.74
C GLU A 450 -26.07 -10.89 34.50
N THR A 451 -26.01 -11.53 33.32
CA THR A 451 -26.86 -12.69 32.98
C THR A 451 -26.52 -13.92 33.83
N THR A 452 -25.24 -14.11 34.16
CA THR A 452 -24.78 -15.18 35.07
C THR A 452 -25.24 -14.94 36.50
N LYS A 453 -25.28 -13.68 36.98
CA LYS A 453 -25.80 -13.33 38.30
C LYS A 453 -27.32 -13.51 38.43
N LEU A 454 -28.10 -13.17 37.40
CA LEU A 454 -29.56 -13.38 37.42
C LEU A 454 -29.95 -14.88 37.35
N THR A 455 -29.14 -15.72 36.72
CA THR A 455 -29.39 -17.18 36.62
C THR A 455 -29.09 -17.92 37.94
N HIS A 456 -28.30 -17.33 38.84
CA HIS A 456 -28.02 -17.89 40.18
C HIS A 456 -28.95 -17.37 41.30
N MET A 457 -29.88 -16.47 40.99
CA MET A 457 -30.88 -15.96 41.95
C MET A 457 -32.30 -16.51 41.72
N ARG A 458 -32.48 -17.52 40.85
CA ARG A 458 -33.76 -18.21 40.64
C ARG A 458 -33.75 -19.63 41.17
#